data_AF-A0A926Y6G5-F1
#
_entry.id   AF-A0A926Y6G5-F1
#
_cell.length_a   1.000
_cell.length_b   1.000
_cell.length_c   1.000
_cell.angle_alpha   90.00
_cell.angle_beta   90.00
_cell.angle_gamma   90.00
#
_symmetry.space_group_name_H-M   'P 1'
#
loop_
_entity.id
_entity.type
_entity.pdbx_description
1 polymer ?
#
loop_
_entity_poly.entity_id
_entity_poly.type
_entity_poly.pdbx_seq_one_letter_code
_entity_poly.pdbx_strand_id
1 'polypeptide(L)'
;MNSLELETEIGKMARAMMTRNTLIGGDLIANLRTQMTVEDVAGLMLVSIERVIWFDADSVIWTIKHLIPADILQEIQAIASVAVCKRLIRNGFIPGKDFSVDATGKLLLNDSAKTSVLVR
;
A
#
# COMPACT_ATOMS: atom_id res chain seq x y z
N MET A 1 -9.07 -16.37 -8.37
CA MET A 1 -8.19 -16.93 -7.32
C MET A 1 -9.03 -17.20 -6.08
N ASN A 2 -8.87 -18.35 -5.44
CA ASN A 2 -9.54 -18.66 -4.17
C ASN A 2 -8.71 -18.15 -2.97
N SER A 3 -9.29 -18.22 -1.75
CA SER A 3 -8.65 -17.68 -0.55
C SER A 3 -7.30 -18.35 -0.20
N LEU A 4 -7.14 -19.65 -0.47
CA LEU A 4 -5.90 -20.38 -0.14
C LEU A 4 -4.77 -20.01 -1.10
N GLU A 5 -5.10 -19.90 -2.39
CA GLU A 5 -4.19 -19.40 -3.42
C GLU A 5 -3.73 -17.97 -3.08
N LEU A 6 -4.65 -17.11 -2.64
CA LEU A 6 -4.32 -15.73 -2.27
C LEU A 6 -3.33 -15.66 -1.09
N GLU A 7 -3.56 -16.42 -0.02
CA GLU A 7 -2.61 -16.50 1.11
C GLU A 7 -1.25 -17.04 0.69
N THR A 8 -1.23 -17.98 -0.26
CA THR A 8 0.00 -18.51 -0.82
C THR A 8 0.79 -17.43 -1.55
N GLU A 9 0.13 -16.63 -2.38
CA GLU A 9 0.76 -15.52 -3.11
C GLU A 9 1.23 -14.40 -2.16
N ILE A 10 0.44 -14.06 -1.14
CA ILE A 10 0.85 -13.12 -0.09
C ILE A 10 2.14 -13.60 0.59
N GLY A 11 2.23 -14.89 0.92
CA GLY A 11 3.40 -15.49 1.53
C GLY A 11 4.64 -15.51 0.63
N LYS A 12 4.46 -15.79 -0.68
CA LYS A 12 5.55 -15.71 -1.67
C LYS A 12 6.07 -14.28 -1.77
N MET A 13 5.18 -13.31 -1.87
CA MET A 13 5.53 -11.91 -2.00
C MET A 13 6.24 -11.38 -0.75
N ALA A 14 5.77 -11.70 0.45
CA ALA A 14 6.43 -11.33 1.70
C ALA A 14 7.88 -11.87 1.76
N ARG A 15 8.11 -13.13 1.34
CA ARG A 15 9.47 -13.68 1.25
C ARG A 15 10.33 -12.98 0.20
N ALA A 16 9.76 -12.61 -0.95
CA ALA A 16 10.49 -11.86 -1.97
C ALA A 16 10.91 -10.45 -1.48
N MET A 17 10.06 -9.80 -0.69
CA MET A 17 10.39 -8.52 -0.03
C MET A 17 11.56 -8.69 0.95
N MET A 18 11.53 -9.73 1.80
CA MET A 18 12.57 -10.01 2.79
C MET A 18 13.93 -10.35 2.16
N THR A 19 13.94 -11.00 0.99
CA THR A 19 15.19 -11.32 0.29
C THR A 19 15.77 -10.15 -0.50
N ARG A 20 15.01 -9.04 -0.64
CA ARG A 20 15.39 -7.84 -1.38
C ARG A 20 15.87 -8.14 -2.81
N ASN A 21 15.21 -9.11 -3.45
CA ASN A 21 15.55 -9.55 -4.80
C ASN A 21 14.53 -9.00 -5.80
N THR A 22 14.95 -8.04 -6.62
CA THR A 22 14.10 -7.38 -7.61
C THR A 22 13.65 -8.32 -8.73
N LEU A 23 14.46 -9.32 -9.11
CA LEU A 23 14.11 -10.27 -10.16
C LEU A 23 12.97 -11.18 -9.70
N ILE A 24 13.13 -11.83 -8.53
CA ILE A 24 12.11 -12.73 -7.98
C ILE A 24 10.80 -11.96 -7.73
N GLY A 25 10.90 -10.80 -7.07
CA GLY A 25 9.72 -9.99 -6.81
C GLY A 25 9.06 -9.46 -8.09
N GLY A 26 9.86 -9.03 -9.07
CA GLY A 26 9.38 -8.55 -10.35
C GLY A 26 8.64 -9.63 -11.14
N ASP A 27 9.18 -10.85 -11.20
CA ASP A 27 8.55 -11.99 -11.86
C ASP A 27 7.23 -12.39 -11.17
N LEU A 28 7.19 -12.36 -9.83
CA LEU A 28 5.97 -12.59 -9.07
C LEU A 28 4.91 -11.53 -9.38
N ILE A 29 5.27 -10.24 -9.37
CA ILE A 29 4.36 -9.15 -9.73
C ILE A 29 3.86 -9.30 -11.17
N ALA A 30 4.74 -9.60 -12.11
CA ALA A 30 4.38 -9.81 -13.51
C ALA A 30 3.37 -10.97 -13.66
N ASN A 31 3.63 -12.09 -13.00
CA ASN A 31 2.71 -13.22 -12.97
C ASN A 31 1.35 -12.84 -12.36
N LEU A 32 1.34 -12.16 -11.21
CA LEU A 32 0.09 -11.71 -10.57
C LEU A 32 -0.72 -10.81 -11.51
N ARG A 33 -0.07 -9.87 -12.21
CA ARG A 33 -0.74 -9.00 -13.19
C ARG A 33 -1.42 -9.75 -14.35
N THR A 34 -1.03 -10.99 -14.64
CA THR A 34 -1.74 -11.80 -15.66
C THR A 34 -3.06 -12.39 -15.16
N GLN A 35 -3.27 -12.39 -13.83
CA GLN A 35 -4.37 -13.09 -13.17
C GLN A 35 -5.35 -12.16 -12.43
N MET A 36 -4.96 -10.92 -12.18
CA MET A 36 -5.72 -9.97 -11.37
C MET A 36 -5.52 -8.52 -11.83
N THR A 37 -6.40 -7.63 -11.39
CA THR A 37 -6.31 -6.20 -11.72
C THR A 37 -5.15 -5.54 -10.97
N VAL A 38 -4.72 -4.35 -11.42
CA VAL A 38 -3.67 -3.60 -10.72
C VAL A 38 -4.10 -3.24 -9.29
N GLU A 39 -5.38 -2.95 -9.08
CA GLU A 39 -5.97 -2.68 -7.76
C GLU A 39 -5.87 -3.92 -6.84
N ASP A 40 -6.19 -5.11 -7.35
CA ASP A 40 -6.06 -6.36 -6.60
C ASP A 40 -4.59 -6.64 -6.23
N VAL A 41 -3.66 -6.41 -7.16
CA VAL A 41 -2.21 -6.54 -6.88
C VAL A 41 -1.80 -5.55 -5.79
N ALA A 42 -2.26 -4.30 -5.85
CA ALA A 42 -1.99 -3.30 -4.84
C ALA A 42 -2.52 -3.72 -3.45
N GLY A 43 -3.72 -4.29 -3.40
CA GLY A 43 -4.28 -4.88 -2.18
C GLY A 43 -3.43 -6.02 -1.63
N LEU A 44 -3.00 -6.95 -2.48
CA LEU A 44 -2.10 -8.05 -2.11
C LEU A 44 -0.77 -7.51 -1.56
N MET A 45 -0.17 -6.53 -2.24
CA MET A 45 1.07 -5.90 -1.82
C MET A 45 0.94 -5.22 -0.46
N LEU A 46 -0.18 -4.54 -0.19
CA LEU A 46 -0.45 -3.94 1.12
C LEU A 46 -0.48 -4.99 2.24
N VAL A 47 -1.16 -6.11 2.02
CA VAL A 47 -1.22 -7.20 3.02
C VAL A 47 0.15 -7.87 3.19
N SER A 48 0.91 -8.06 2.11
CA SER A 48 2.29 -8.56 2.19
C SER A 48 3.21 -7.61 2.96
N ILE A 49 3.09 -6.29 2.75
CA ILE A 49 3.85 -5.29 3.49
C ILE A 49 3.48 -5.33 4.97
N GLU A 50 2.19 -5.40 5.30
CA GLU A 50 1.71 -5.53 6.68
C GLU A 50 2.33 -6.75 7.36
N ARG A 51 2.44 -7.88 6.65
CA ARG A 51 3.07 -9.09 7.20
C ARG A 51 4.57 -8.93 7.46
N VAL A 52 5.29 -8.13 6.67
CA VAL A 52 6.74 -7.94 6.80
C VAL A 52 7.09 -6.83 7.79
N ILE A 53 6.29 -5.77 7.90
CA ILE A 53 6.64 -4.56 8.67
C ILE A 53 6.86 -4.84 10.15
N TRP A 54 6.21 -5.88 10.70
CA TRP A 54 6.38 -6.29 12.09
C TRP A 54 7.72 -6.94 12.40
N PHE A 55 8.42 -7.46 11.39
CA PHE A 55 9.65 -8.23 11.57
C PHE A 55 10.88 -7.56 10.95
N ASP A 56 10.71 -6.90 9.81
CA ASP A 56 11.82 -6.31 9.04
C ASP A 56 11.37 -5.04 8.31
N ALA A 57 11.36 -3.93 9.05
CA ALA A 57 10.99 -2.62 8.53
C ALA A 57 11.94 -2.14 7.40
N ASP A 58 13.22 -2.52 7.45
CA ASP A 58 14.19 -2.14 6.42
C ASP A 58 13.85 -2.79 5.07
N SER A 59 13.39 -4.04 5.08
CA SER A 59 12.92 -4.71 3.86
C SER A 59 11.64 -4.08 3.30
N VAL A 60 10.76 -3.54 4.15
CA VAL A 60 9.61 -2.74 3.68
C VAL A 60 10.08 -1.46 2.98
N ILE A 61 10.99 -0.70 3.61
CA ILE A 61 11.53 0.53 3.02
C ILE A 61 12.23 0.22 1.69
N TRP A 62 13.00 -0.86 1.64
CA TRP A 62 13.68 -1.28 0.42
C TRP A 62 12.67 -1.66 -0.68
N THR A 63 11.63 -2.41 -0.31
CA THR A 63 10.56 -2.86 -1.22
C THR A 63 9.87 -1.69 -1.88
N ILE A 64 9.45 -0.68 -1.10
CA ILE A 64 8.78 0.51 -1.61
C ILE A 64 9.66 1.26 -2.62
N LYS A 65 10.98 1.28 -2.38
CA LYS A 65 11.93 2.02 -3.23
C LYS A 65 12.31 1.30 -4.53
N HIS A 66 12.38 -0.03 -4.51
CA HIS A 66 13.04 -0.79 -5.58
C HIS A 66 12.19 -1.89 -6.21
N LEU A 67 11.14 -2.35 -5.53
CA LEU A 67 10.36 -3.51 -5.99
C LEU A 67 8.99 -3.12 -6.51
N ILE A 68 8.29 -2.17 -5.89
CA ILE A 68 6.92 -1.82 -6.26
C ILE A 68 6.93 -0.96 -7.54
N PRO A 69 6.29 -1.40 -8.64
CA PRO A 69 6.08 -0.56 -9.82
C PRO A 69 5.25 0.68 -9.52
N ALA A 70 5.49 1.78 -10.25
CA ALA A 70 4.87 3.06 -9.98
C ALA A 70 3.33 3.04 -10.07
N ASP A 71 2.76 2.28 -11.01
CA ASP A 71 1.31 2.11 -11.17
C ASP A 71 0.70 1.40 -9.95
N ILE A 72 1.35 0.35 -9.46
CA ILE A 72 0.90 -0.35 -8.24
C ILE A 72 1.05 0.54 -7.00
N LEU A 73 2.15 1.31 -6.91
CA LEU A 73 2.37 2.23 -5.79
C LEU A 73 1.29 3.33 -5.76
N GLN A 74 0.85 3.80 -6.93
CA GLN A 74 -0.24 4.77 -7.05
C GLN A 74 -1.57 4.20 -6.53
N GLU A 75 -1.89 2.95 -6.88
CA GLU A 75 -3.09 2.29 -6.35
C GLU A 75 -3.01 2.05 -4.84
N ILE A 76 -1.84 1.63 -4.33
CA ILE A 76 -1.59 1.54 -2.89
C ILE A 76 -1.87 2.89 -2.20
N GLN A 77 -1.39 3.98 -2.80
CA GLN A 77 -1.61 5.33 -2.29
C GLN A 77 -3.09 5.72 -2.32
N ALA A 78 -3.83 5.39 -3.38
CA ALA A 78 -5.27 5.65 -3.47
C ALA A 78 -6.04 4.90 -2.37
N ILE A 79 -5.77 3.60 -2.18
CA ILE A 79 -6.38 2.77 -1.13
C ILE A 79 -6.07 3.36 0.26
N ALA A 80 -4.81 3.69 0.53
CA ALA A 80 -4.39 4.27 1.80
C ALA A 80 -5.05 5.63 2.06
N SER A 81 -5.15 6.49 1.04
CA SER A 81 -5.79 7.80 1.16
C SER A 81 -7.26 7.68 1.56
N VAL A 82 -8.02 6.76 0.97
CA VAL A 82 -9.41 6.51 1.37
C VAL A 82 -9.50 6.09 2.84
N ALA A 83 -8.60 5.23 3.32
CA ALA A 83 -8.55 4.81 4.71
C ALA A 83 -8.24 5.98 5.66
N VAL A 84 -7.29 6.84 5.30
CA VAL A 84 -6.95 8.03 6.09
C VAL A 84 -8.11 9.04 6.08
N CYS A 85 -8.76 9.28 4.95
CA CYS A 85 -9.95 10.15 4.88
C CYS A 85 -11.06 9.66 5.82
N LYS A 86 -11.38 8.37 5.80
CA LYS A 86 -12.37 7.78 6.72
C LYS A 86 -12.00 8.00 8.18
N ARG A 87 -10.71 7.85 8.53
CA ARG A 87 -10.19 8.12 9.88
C ARG A 87 -10.34 9.61 10.25
N LEU A 88 -10.01 10.53 9.34
CA LEU A 88 -10.15 11.98 9.57
C LEU A 88 -11.60 12.38 9.81
N ILE A 89 -12.54 11.88 9.01
CA ILE A 89 -13.98 12.12 9.20
C ILE A 89 -14.43 11.64 10.58
N ARG A 90 -14.01 10.42 10.97
CA ARG A 90 -14.32 9.86 12.29
C ARG A 90 -13.76 10.72 13.44
N ASN A 91 -12.66 11.42 13.20
CA ASN A 91 -12.03 12.32 14.16
C ASN A 91 -12.59 13.75 14.13
N GLY A 92 -13.65 14.01 13.35
CA GLY A 92 -14.34 15.30 13.30
C GLY A 92 -13.82 16.29 12.25
N PHE A 93 -12.87 15.88 11.39
CA PHE A 93 -12.39 16.73 10.29
C PHE A 93 -13.36 16.73 9.10
N ILE A 94 -13.49 17.88 8.44
CA ILE A 94 -14.47 18.12 7.39
C ILE A 94 -13.81 18.03 5.99
N PRO A 95 -14.25 17.12 5.11
CA PRO A 95 -13.79 17.08 3.72
C PRO A 95 -14.03 18.41 2.99
N GLY A 96 -13.08 18.86 2.19
CA GLY A 96 -13.14 20.13 1.46
C GLY A 96 -12.80 21.37 2.29
N LYS A 97 -12.68 21.24 3.61
CA LYS A 97 -12.22 22.30 4.51
C LYS A 97 -10.90 21.94 5.19
N ASP A 98 -10.84 20.75 5.78
CA ASP A 98 -9.68 20.29 6.55
C ASP A 98 -8.76 19.38 5.74
N PHE A 99 -9.32 18.64 4.78
CA PHE A 99 -8.56 17.82 3.86
C PHE A 99 -9.28 17.63 2.52
N SER A 100 -8.52 17.23 1.50
CA SER A 100 -9.02 16.80 0.19
C SER A 100 -8.07 15.76 -0.42
N VAL A 101 -8.45 15.16 -1.55
CA VAL A 101 -7.61 14.22 -2.31
C VAL A 101 -7.53 14.71 -3.75
N ASP A 102 -6.32 14.74 -4.32
CA ASP A 102 -6.14 15.10 -5.72
C ASP A 102 -6.40 13.90 -6.67
N ALA A 103 -6.34 14.15 -7.98
CA ALA A 103 -6.56 13.12 -8.99
C ALA A 103 -5.54 11.97 -8.97
N THR A 104 -4.42 12.12 -8.27
CA THR A 104 -3.37 11.08 -8.12
C THR A 104 -3.53 10.26 -6.86
N GLY A 105 -4.60 10.51 -6.08
CA GLY A 105 -4.79 9.86 -4.79
C GLY A 105 -3.91 10.46 -3.69
N LYS A 106 -3.30 11.63 -3.88
CA LYS A 106 -2.52 12.29 -2.83
C LYS A 106 -3.44 13.05 -1.89
N LEU A 107 -3.30 12.76 -0.60
CA LEU A 107 -4.01 13.44 0.46
C LEU A 107 -3.42 14.83 0.69
N LEU A 108 -4.27 15.85 0.63
CA LEU A 108 -3.98 17.24 0.91
C LEU A 108 -4.59 17.60 2.26
N LEU A 109 -3.75 18.05 3.21
CA LEU A 109 -4.14 18.33 4.59
C LEU A 109 -3.87 19.80 4.93
N ASN A 110 -4.78 20.44 5.66
CA ASN A 110 -4.48 21.71 6.33
C ASN A 110 -3.60 21.47 7.58
N ASP A 111 -3.10 22.53 8.21
CA ASP A 111 -2.12 22.40 9.30
C ASP A 111 -2.69 21.70 10.55
N SER A 112 -4.00 21.84 10.81
CA SER A 112 -4.69 21.16 11.91
C SER A 112 -4.83 19.65 11.63
N ALA A 113 -5.19 19.27 10.40
CA ALA A 113 -5.28 17.87 10.01
C ALA A 113 -3.90 17.20 9.92
N LYS A 114 -2.85 17.92 9.50
CA LYS A 114 -1.46 17.40 9.49
C LYS A 114 -1.01 16.96 10.88
N THR A 115 -1.27 17.77 11.91
CA THR A 115 -0.92 17.43 13.29
C THR A 115 -1.68 16.19 13.76
N SER A 116 -2.95 16.03 13.40
CA SER A 116 -3.73 14.83 13.73
C SER A 116 -3.24 13.54 13.05
N VAL A 117 -2.63 13.61 11.87
CA VAL A 117 -2.17 12.42 11.14
C VAL A 117 -0.80 11.95 11.63
N LEU A 118 0.05 12.89 12.08
CA LEU A 118 1.41 12.63 12.57
C LEU A 118 1.47 12.24 14.05
N VAL A 119 0.46 12.63 14.83
CA VAL A 119 0.41 12.32 16.27
C VAL A 119 -0.28 10.96 16.48
N ARG A 120 0.47 10.01 17.03
CA ARG A 120 -0.03 8.79 17.65
C ARG A 120 -0.50 9.09 19.07
#